data_AF-A0AAV8T116-F1
#
_entry.id   AF-A0AAV8T116-F1
#
_cell.length_a   1.000
_cell.length_b   1.000
_cell.length_c   1.000
_cell.angle_alpha   90.00
_cell.angle_beta   90.00
_cell.angle_gamma   90.00
#
_symmetry.space_group_name_H-M   'P 1'
#
loop_
_entity.id
_entity.type
_entity.pdbx_description
1 polymer ?
#
loop_
_entity_poly.entity_id
_entity_poly.type
_entity_poly.pdbx_seq_one_letter_code
_entity_poly.pdbx_strand_id
1 'polypeptide(L)'
;MKFSFVVVMVDVAYQRKSPDNTRKPPCSEFWLLQEDHAHDPWRVLVIYMLLNRTTGLQAGRVITNLFTLCPTEVVTEDIEKILRPLGLQKKRAVMMQRLSWEYLGEDWTHVTQLHGIGKYAADAHTIFCNWDLKLAIEESLESHNWAS
;
A
#
# COMPACT_ATOMS: atom_id res chain seq x y z
N MET A 1 -18.48 -18.23 -16.71
CA MET A 1 -17.51 -17.33 -17.37
C MET A 1 -17.20 -16.06 -16.56
N LYS A 2 -18.19 -15.31 -16.03
CA LYS A 2 -17.95 -14.13 -15.16
C LYS A 2 -17.12 -14.43 -13.89
N PHE A 3 -17.47 -15.49 -13.14
CA PHE A 3 -16.78 -15.85 -11.89
C PHE A 3 -15.28 -16.17 -12.07
N SER A 4 -14.90 -16.97 -13.07
CA SER A 4 -13.48 -17.26 -13.32
C SER A 4 -12.68 -16.02 -13.73
N PHE A 5 -13.32 -15.06 -14.39
CA PHE A 5 -12.66 -13.82 -14.83
C PHE A 5 -12.38 -12.88 -13.65
N VAL A 6 -13.34 -12.72 -12.72
CA VAL A 6 -13.17 -11.97 -11.48
C VAL A 6 -12.06 -12.58 -10.61
N VAL A 7 -12.00 -13.90 -10.48
CA VAL A 7 -10.95 -14.58 -9.70
C VAL A 7 -9.57 -14.35 -10.32
N VAL A 8 -9.44 -14.45 -11.65
CA VAL A 8 -8.17 -14.17 -12.36
C VAL A 8 -7.77 -12.70 -12.22
N MET A 9 -8.72 -11.76 -12.22
CA MET A 9 -8.42 -10.34 -12.01
C MET A 9 -7.95 -10.02 -10.59
N VAL A 10 -8.54 -10.66 -9.57
CA VAL A 10 -8.07 -10.52 -8.17
C VAL A 10 -6.66 -11.12 -8.00
N ASP A 11 -6.37 -12.22 -8.69
CA ASP A 11 -5.05 -12.88 -8.69
C ASP A 11 -3.96 -12.09 -9.44
N VAL A 12 -4.32 -11.14 -10.31
CA VAL A 12 -3.36 -10.24 -10.96
C VAL A 12 -3.20 -8.92 -10.19
N ALA A 13 -4.29 -8.43 -9.57
CA ALA A 13 -4.34 -7.16 -8.86
C ALA A 13 -3.26 -7.02 -7.78
N TYR A 14 -3.11 -8.07 -6.96
CA TYR A 14 -2.28 -8.04 -5.77
C TYR A 14 -0.84 -8.53 -6.00
N GLN A 15 -0.46 -8.83 -7.24
CA GLN A 15 0.86 -9.35 -7.55
C GLN A 15 1.96 -8.35 -7.21
N ARG A 16 3.13 -8.86 -6.82
CA ARG A 16 4.36 -8.08 -6.68
C ARG A 16 4.59 -7.25 -7.94
N LYS A 17 4.80 -5.94 -7.77
CA LYS A 17 5.07 -5.05 -8.90
C LYS A 17 6.34 -5.51 -9.61
N SER A 18 6.19 -5.83 -10.89
CA SER A 18 7.33 -6.21 -11.73
C SER A 18 8.20 -4.99 -12.05
N PRO A 19 9.55 -5.11 -12.09
CA PRO A 19 10.45 -4.00 -12.37
C PRO A 19 10.23 -3.29 -13.72
N ASP A 20 9.65 -3.99 -14.70
CA ASP A 20 9.29 -3.46 -16.03
C ASP A 20 7.97 -2.66 -16.02
N ASN A 21 7.17 -2.74 -14.95
CA ASN A 21 5.94 -1.98 -14.82
C ASN A 21 6.22 -0.52 -14.44
N THR A 22 6.28 0.34 -15.46
CA THR A 22 6.51 1.79 -15.33
C THR A 22 5.22 2.62 -15.29
N ARG A 23 4.05 1.97 -15.32
CA ARG A 23 2.76 2.66 -15.31
C ARG A 23 2.55 3.38 -13.99
N LYS A 24 1.95 4.57 -14.07
CA LYS A 24 1.53 5.36 -12.92
C LYS A 24 0.09 5.82 -13.12
N PRO A 25 -0.72 5.87 -12.04
CA PRO A 25 -2.01 6.54 -12.10
C PRO A 25 -1.84 8.02 -12.51
N PRO A 26 -2.84 8.62 -13.17
CA PRO A 26 -2.89 10.07 -13.31
C PRO A 26 -2.99 10.73 -11.93
N CYS A 27 -2.37 11.90 -11.77
CA CYS A 27 -2.53 12.70 -10.55
C CYS A 27 -4.00 13.07 -10.35
N SER A 28 -4.50 12.90 -9.14
CA SER A 28 -5.86 13.31 -8.79
C SER A 28 -5.89 14.75 -8.27
N GLU A 29 -7.08 15.36 -8.25
CA GLU A 29 -7.29 16.68 -7.62
C GLU A 29 -7.15 16.63 -6.08
N PHE A 30 -7.06 15.43 -5.50
CA PHE A 30 -7.06 15.19 -4.05
C PHE A 30 -5.67 15.08 -3.43
N TRP A 31 -4.59 15.12 -4.23
CA TRP A 31 -3.19 15.15 -3.79
C TRP A 31 -2.88 14.09 -2.72
N LEU A 32 -3.20 12.83 -3.03
CA LEU A 32 -3.02 11.72 -2.11
C LEU A 32 -1.52 11.41 -1.93
N LEU A 33 -1.09 11.16 -0.68
CA LEU A 33 0.30 10.80 -0.37
C LEU A 33 0.81 9.60 -1.19
N GLN A 34 -0.08 8.66 -1.51
CA GLN A 34 0.24 7.47 -2.28
C GLN A 34 0.69 7.79 -3.71
N GLU A 35 0.19 8.88 -4.32
CA GLU A 35 0.51 9.27 -5.70
C GLU A 35 2.00 9.63 -5.85
N ASP A 36 2.55 10.38 -4.88
CA ASP A 36 3.97 10.75 -4.85
C ASP A 36 4.89 9.53 -4.65
N HIS A 37 4.36 8.48 -4.02
CA HIS A 37 5.10 7.28 -3.65
C HIS A 37 4.79 6.04 -4.50
N ALA A 38 3.93 6.15 -5.52
CA ALA A 38 3.47 5.06 -6.39
C ALA A 38 4.60 4.29 -7.13
N HIS A 39 5.78 4.92 -7.25
CA HIS A 39 6.96 4.30 -7.83
C HIS A 39 7.54 3.17 -6.94
N ASP A 40 7.34 3.24 -5.63
CA ASP A 40 7.84 2.31 -4.63
C ASP A 40 6.66 1.65 -3.88
N PRO A 41 6.31 0.40 -4.23
CA PRO A 41 5.16 -0.28 -3.63
C PRO A 41 5.26 -0.44 -2.12
N TRP A 42 6.47 -0.63 -1.58
CA TRP A 42 6.68 -0.73 -0.15
C TRP A 42 6.30 0.56 0.56
N ARG A 43 6.66 1.73 0.01
CA ARG A 43 6.26 3.04 0.56
C ARG A 43 4.75 3.22 0.57
N VAL A 44 4.05 2.79 -0.49
CA VAL A 44 2.58 2.85 -0.55
C VAL A 44 1.95 1.99 0.55
N LEU A 45 2.43 0.77 0.75
CA LEU A 45 1.96 -0.12 1.82
C LEU A 45 2.21 0.47 3.22
N VAL A 46 3.36 1.12 3.43
CA VAL A 46 3.68 1.80 4.69
C VAL A 46 2.79 3.03 4.91
N ILE A 47 2.61 3.90 3.91
CA ILE A 47 1.70 5.06 4.00
C ILE A 47 0.31 4.59 4.42
N TYR A 48 -0.18 3.53 3.77
CA TYR A 48 -1.46 2.93 4.11
C TYR A 48 -1.52 2.47 5.57
N MET A 49 -0.49 1.76 6.06
CA MET A 49 -0.41 1.32 7.46
C MET A 49 -0.49 2.51 8.42
N LEU A 50 0.15 3.63 8.09
CA LEU A 50 0.12 4.84 8.90
C LEU A 50 -1.26 5.49 8.92
N LEU A 51 -1.94 5.54 7.78
CA LEU A 51 -3.28 6.14 7.65
C LEU A 51 -4.36 5.44 8.50
N ASN A 52 -4.11 4.23 9.00
CA ASN A 52 -5.01 3.60 9.97
C ASN A 52 -5.12 4.47 11.24
N ARG A 53 -6.29 5.10 11.46
CA ARG A 53 -6.56 6.02 12.58
C ARG A 53 -5.66 7.27 12.62
N THR A 54 -5.09 7.69 11.50
CA THR A 54 -4.40 8.99 11.38
C THR A 54 -4.84 9.71 10.10
N THR A 55 -4.70 11.03 10.09
CA THR A 55 -4.97 11.81 8.87
C THR A 55 -3.77 11.79 7.93
N GLY A 56 -4.00 12.01 6.64
CA GLY A 56 -2.92 12.20 5.66
C GLY A 56 -1.97 13.33 6.05
N LEU A 57 -2.48 14.43 6.60
CA LEU A 57 -1.65 15.53 7.08
C LEU A 57 -0.70 15.11 8.22
N GLN A 58 -1.17 14.27 9.15
CA GLN A 58 -0.33 13.75 10.23
C GLN A 58 0.72 12.78 9.70
N ALA A 59 0.32 11.83 8.85
CA ALA A 59 1.24 10.87 8.24
C ALA A 59 2.31 11.58 7.39
N GLY A 60 1.90 12.56 6.57
CA GLY A 60 2.79 13.35 5.71
C GLY A 60 3.93 14.03 6.47
N ARG A 61 3.70 14.42 7.74
CA ARG A 61 4.75 15.04 8.59
C ARG A 61 5.85 14.09 9.01
N VAL A 62 5.61 12.78 8.98
CA VAL A 62 6.59 11.77 9.46
C VAL A 62 7.16 10.91 8.35
N ILE A 63 6.46 10.71 7.23
CA ILE A 63 6.90 9.79 6.17
C ILE A 63 8.26 10.18 5.56
N THR A 64 8.57 11.47 5.43
CA THR A 64 9.86 11.92 4.89
C THR A 64 11.02 11.42 5.76
N ASN A 65 10.91 11.57 7.09
CA ASN A 65 11.93 11.09 8.02
C ASN A 65 11.90 9.56 8.20
N LEU A 66 10.74 8.94 7.98
CA LEU A 66 10.61 7.49 8.08
C LEU A 66 11.29 6.79 6.89
N PHE A 67 11.12 7.32 5.68
CA PHE A 67 11.64 6.75 4.44
C PHE A 67 13.13 7.01 4.20
N THR A 68 13.80 7.80 5.03
CA THR A 68 15.27 7.90 5.03
C THR A 68 15.92 6.73 5.78
N LEU A 69 15.18 6.01 6.61
CA LEU A 69 15.75 4.95 7.47
C LEU A 69 15.53 3.54 6.91
N CYS A 70 14.44 3.30 6.19
CA CYS A 70 14.03 1.97 5.72
C CYS A 70 14.39 1.75 4.22
N PRO A 71 14.44 0.49 3.72
CA PRO A 71 13.62 -0.64 4.15
C PRO A 71 14.16 -1.56 5.27
N THR A 72 15.45 -1.61 5.61
CA THR A 72 15.92 -2.82 6.34
C THR A 72 16.73 -2.72 7.62
N GLU A 73 17.36 -1.60 7.95
CA GLU A 73 18.30 -1.60 9.09
C GLU A 73 17.96 -0.56 10.15
N VAL A 74 16.68 -0.51 10.54
CA VAL A 74 16.21 0.42 11.57
C VAL A 74 15.77 -0.34 12.80
N VAL A 75 16.44 -0.05 13.91
CA VAL A 75 16.05 -0.55 15.22
C VAL A 75 14.64 -0.05 15.56
N THR A 76 13.82 -0.89 16.19
CA THR A 76 12.38 -0.64 16.41
C THR A 76 12.16 0.68 17.13
N GLU A 77 13.05 1.01 18.05
CA GLU A 77 13.01 2.20 18.89
C GLU A 77 13.12 3.49 18.07
N ASP A 78 13.87 3.50 16.98
CA ASP A 78 14.02 4.68 16.13
C ASP A 78 12.77 4.92 15.27
N ILE A 79 12.17 3.82 14.79
CA ILE A 79 10.85 3.87 14.16
C ILE A 79 9.81 4.38 15.16
N GLU A 80 9.79 3.86 16.39
CA GLU A 80 8.86 4.30 17.43
C GLU A 80 8.99 5.79 17.77
N LYS A 81 10.22 6.32 17.82
CA LYS A 81 10.48 7.76 18.05
C LYS A 81 9.83 8.60 16.96
N ILE A 82 9.99 8.22 15.69
CA ILE A 82 9.39 8.93 14.56
C ILE A 82 7.86 8.82 14.57
N LEU A 83 7.34 7.64 14.89
CA LEU A 83 5.89 7.38 14.90
C LEU A 83 5.17 7.91 16.15
N ARG A 84 5.90 8.36 17.17
CA ARG A 84 5.34 8.86 18.44
C ARG A 84 4.22 9.89 18.27
N PRO A 85 4.30 10.90 17.36
CA PRO A 85 3.24 11.88 17.17
C PRO A 85 1.94 11.31 16.60
N LEU A 86 1.99 10.12 15.98
CA LEU A 86 0.83 9.46 15.36
C LEU A 86 0.04 8.57 16.33
N GLY A 87 0.63 8.23 17.47
CA GLY A 87 0.09 7.21 18.37
C GLY A 87 0.15 5.78 17.81
N LEU A 88 -0.09 4.80 18.68
CA LEU A 88 0.08 3.36 18.38
C LEU A 88 1.50 2.99 17.90
N GLN A 89 2.49 3.83 18.20
CA GLN A 89 3.84 3.79 17.65
C GLN A 89 4.52 2.43 17.85
N LYS A 90 4.37 1.82 19.03
CA LYS A 90 4.93 0.48 19.32
C LYS A 90 4.37 -0.59 18.38
N LYS A 91 3.04 -0.63 18.27
CA LYS A 91 2.34 -1.60 17.42
C LYS A 91 2.69 -1.38 15.93
N ARG A 92 2.73 -0.13 15.49
CA ARG A 92 3.09 0.22 14.11
C ARG A 92 4.55 -0.10 13.80
N ALA A 93 5.48 0.16 14.72
CA ALA A 93 6.90 -0.13 14.50
C ALA A 93 7.16 -1.63 14.32
N VAL A 94 6.58 -2.47 15.19
CA VAL A 94 6.67 -3.94 15.06
C VAL A 94 6.04 -4.42 13.76
N MET A 95 4.85 -3.91 13.41
CA MET A 95 4.16 -4.28 12.17
C MET A 95 4.98 -3.88 10.94
N MET A 96 5.54 -2.67 10.95
CA MET A 96 6.34 -2.14 9.84
C MET A 96 7.64 -2.91 9.65
N GLN A 97 8.36 -3.24 10.72
CA GLN A 97 9.56 -4.08 10.60
C GLN A 97 9.25 -5.44 10.00
N ARG A 98 8.20 -6.10 10.49
CA ARG A 98 7.81 -7.41 9.98
C ARG A 98 7.41 -7.34 8.51
N LEU A 99 6.58 -6.35 8.15
CA LEU A 99 6.23 -6.08 6.76
C LEU A 99 7.49 -5.85 5.90
N SER A 100 8.43 -5.01 6.34
CA SER A 100 9.65 -4.72 5.59
C SER A 100 10.54 -5.96 5.40
N TRP A 101 10.71 -6.75 6.44
CA TRP A 101 11.50 -7.98 6.39
C TRP A 101 10.88 -9.00 5.42
N GLU A 102 9.56 -9.23 5.52
CA GLU A 102 8.85 -10.13 4.61
C GLU A 102 8.85 -9.60 3.16
N TYR A 103 8.71 -8.28 2.97
CA TYR A 103 8.69 -7.64 1.66
C TYR A 103 10.00 -7.82 0.88
N LEU A 104 11.15 -7.80 1.58
CA LEU A 104 12.44 -8.07 0.94
C LEU A 104 12.68 -9.56 0.63
N GLY A 105 11.92 -10.46 1.24
CA GLY A 105 11.96 -11.86 0.90
C GLY A 105 11.54 -12.15 -0.54
N GLU A 106 11.85 -13.36 -0.99
CA GLU A 106 11.47 -13.87 -2.32
C GLU A 106 10.24 -14.79 -2.24
N ASP A 107 9.82 -15.18 -1.04
CA ASP A 107 8.77 -16.19 -0.79
C ASP A 107 7.33 -15.69 -0.96
N TRP A 108 7.14 -14.48 -1.51
CA TRP A 108 5.83 -13.88 -1.71
C TRP A 108 5.62 -13.45 -3.16
N THR A 109 4.39 -13.66 -3.61
CA THR A 109 3.91 -13.29 -4.95
C THR A 109 2.81 -12.24 -4.88
N HIS A 110 2.03 -12.23 -3.80
CA HIS A 110 0.91 -11.30 -3.61
C HIS A 110 1.09 -10.49 -2.33
N VAL A 111 0.79 -9.19 -2.37
CA VAL A 111 0.95 -8.31 -1.20
C VAL A 111 0.08 -8.72 -0.02
N THR A 112 -1.04 -9.43 -0.27
CA THR A 112 -1.91 -10.00 0.77
C THR A 112 -1.26 -11.08 1.62
N GLN A 113 -0.12 -11.64 1.18
CA GLN A 113 0.67 -12.60 1.94
C GLN A 113 1.53 -11.91 3.01
N LEU A 114 1.75 -10.60 2.89
CA LEU A 114 2.59 -9.83 3.79
C LEU A 114 1.85 -9.44 5.07
N HIS A 115 2.57 -9.43 6.18
CA HIS A 115 2.02 -9.11 7.48
C HIS A 115 1.43 -7.71 7.54
N GLY A 116 0.20 -7.61 8.05
CA GLY A 116 -0.49 -6.34 8.22
C GLY A 116 -1.18 -5.81 6.95
N ILE A 117 -1.10 -6.52 5.82
CA ILE A 117 -1.76 -6.14 4.57
C ILE A 117 -3.13 -6.82 4.47
N GLY A 118 -4.20 -6.03 4.65
CA GLY A 118 -5.57 -6.45 4.40
C GLY A 118 -6.09 -5.99 3.03
N LYS A 119 -7.36 -6.29 2.72
CA LYS A 119 -7.99 -5.94 1.43
C LYS A 119 -7.77 -4.47 1.04
N TYR A 120 -8.06 -3.53 1.96
CA TYR A 120 -7.95 -2.10 1.65
C TYR A 120 -6.50 -1.66 1.34
N ALA A 121 -5.47 -2.31 1.90
CA ALA A 121 -4.07 -2.08 1.55
C ALA A 121 -3.71 -2.65 0.17
N ALA A 122 -4.22 -3.85 -0.11
CA ALA A 122 -4.01 -4.55 -1.37
C ALA A 122 -4.69 -3.82 -2.55
N ASP A 123 -5.88 -3.27 -2.33
CA ASP A 123 -6.58 -2.43 -3.30
C ASP A 123 -5.78 -1.15 -3.59
N ALA A 124 -5.26 -0.48 -2.54
CA ALA A 124 -4.40 0.69 -2.72
C ALA A 124 -3.13 0.36 -3.52
N HIS A 125 -2.46 -0.76 -3.21
CA HIS A 125 -1.32 -1.23 -4.00
C HIS A 125 -1.69 -1.46 -5.48
N THR A 126 -2.85 -2.06 -5.73
CA THR A 126 -3.34 -2.30 -7.09
C THR A 126 -3.53 -1.00 -7.86
N ILE A 127 -4.21 -0.04 -7.23
CA ILE A 127 -4.52 1.26 -7.83
C ILE A 127 -3.24 2.05 -8.07
N PHE A 128 -2.37 2.20 -7.07
CA PHE A 128 -1.23 3.10 -7.17
C PHE A 128 0.01 2.44 -7.81
N CYS A 129 0.26 1.17 -7.54
CA CYS A 129 1.54 0.52 -7.89
C CYS A 129 1.44 -0.36 -9.13
N ASN A 130 0.32 -1.09 -9.28
CA ASN A 130 0.10 -1.96 -10.43
C ASN A 130 -0.77 -1.35 -11.52
N TRP A 131 -1.25 -0.10 -11.33
CA TRP A 131 -2.16 0.65 -12.21
C TRP A 131 -2.71 -0.18 -13.37
N ASP A 132 -3.78 -0.92 -13.08
CA ASP A 132 -4.55 -1.61 -14.09
C ASP A 132 -5.88 -0.89 -14.31
N LEU A 133 -6.00 -0.26 -15.48
CA LEU A 133 -7.22 0.41 -15.92
C LEU A 133 -8.44 -0.52 -15.87
N LYS A 134 -8.27 -1.84 -16.02
CA LYS A 134 -9.40 -2.78 -16.01
C LYS A 134 -10.05 -2.91 -14.63
N LEU A 135 -9.25 -2.90 -13.56
CA LEU A 135 -9.74 -3.02 -12.19
C LEU A 135 -10.45 -1.74 -11.73
N ALA A 136 -9.92 -0.57 -12.10
CA ALA A 136 -10.54 0.72 -11.82
C ALA A 136 -11.92 0.88 -12.52
N ILE A 137 -12.07 0.28 -13.71
CA ILE A 137 -13.34 0.31 -14.45
C ILE A 137 -14.38 -0.63 -13.83
N GLU A 138 -14.00 -1.83 -13.40
CA GLU A 138 -14.97 -2.79 -12.82
C GLU A 138 -15.51 -2.34 -11.44
N GLU A 139 -14.69 -1.75 -10.55
CA GLU A 139 -15.17 -1.18 -9.28
C GLU A 139 -16.16 -0.01 -9.51
N SER A 140 -15.92 0.79 -10.56
CA SER A 140 -16.84 1.85 -10.98
C SER A 140 -18.16 1.30 -11.54
N LEU A 141 -18.15 0.15 -12.21
CA LEU A 141 -19.35 -0.50 -12.74
C LEU A 141 -20.16 -1.23 -11.65
N GLU A 142 -19.50 -1.85 -10.67
CA GLU A 142 -20.18 -2.47 -9.53
C GLU A 142 -20.83 -1.42 -8.62
N SER A 143 -20.20 -0.26 -8.44
CA SER A 143 -20.79 0.87 -7.71
C SER A 143 -21.97 1.56 -8.42
N HIS A 144 -22.17 1.36 -9.72
CA HIS A 144 -23.38 1.83 -10.42
C HIS A 144 -24.53 0.82 -10.38
N ASN A 145 -24.24 -0.46 -10.14
CA ASN A 145 -25.25 -1.54 -10.17
C ASN A 145 -25.98 -1.76 -8.84
N TRP A 146 -25.55 -1.16 -7.73
CA TRP A 146 -26.32 -1.18 -6.47
C TRP A 146 -27.37 -0.06 -6.38
N ALA A 147 -27.29 0.94 -7.27
CA ALA A 147 -28.15 2.11 -7.28
C ALA A 147 -29.35 1.99 -8.26
N SER A 148 -29.66 0.78 -8.75
CA SER A 148 -30.78 0.49 -9.66
C SER A 148 -31.70 -0.59 -9.11
#